data_AF-A0A967M3L7-F1
#
_entry.id   AF-A0A967M3L7-F1
#
_cell.length_a   1.000
_cell.length_b   1.000
_cell.length_c   1.000
_cell.angle_alpha   90.00
_cell.angle_beta   90.00
_cell.angle_gamma   90.00
#
_symmetry.space_group_name_H-M   'P 1'
#
loop_
_entity.id
_entity.type
_entity.pdbx_description
1 polymer ?
#
loop_
_entity_poly.entity_id
_entity_poly.type
_entity_poly.pdbx_seq_one_letter_code
_entity_poly.pdbx_strand_id
1 'polypeptide(L)'
;LAEDFIDGLAHVTGGGLAENVIRMLKQEHGVRIDRGAWQRPEIFDWLQREGNISDVEMRRTFNCGIGMVAAVSKAKVREARDRITAAGIECFEMGEVVQADNGERAKFD
;
A
#
# COMPACT_ATOMS: atom_id res chain seq x y z
N LEU A 1 -14.33 -6.42 19.99
CA LEU A 1 -13.52 -6.46 18.75
C LEU A 1 -12.52 -5.31 18.82
N ALA A 2 -11.44 -5.50 19.58
CA ALA A 2 -10.25 -4.65 19.49
C ALA A 2 -9.16 -5.63 19.05
N GLU A 3 -8.93 -5.67 17.74
CA GLU A 3 -8.00 -6.62 17.11
C GLU A 3 -6.59 -6.02 17.25
N ASP A 4 -5.79 -6.58 18.14
CA ASP A 4 -4.58 -6.00 18.73
C ASP A 4 -3.33 -6.04 17.81
N PHE A 5 -3.50 -6.27 16.50
CA PHE A 5 -2.38 -6.50 15.56
C PHE A 5 -2.28 -5.49 14.41
N ILE A 6 -3.28 -4.64 14.20
CA ILE A 6 -3.22 -3.62 13.15
C ILE A 6 -2.87 -2.28 13.79
N ASP A 7 -1.69 -1.76 13.41
CA ASP A 7 -1.18 -0.47 13.88
C ASP A 7 -1.72 0.70 13.03
N GLY A 8 -2.18 0.42 11.81
CA GLY A 8 -2.78 1.42 10.93
C GLY A 8 -3.45 0.80 9.70
N LEU A 9 -4.43 1.52 9.13
CA LEU A 9 -5.11 1.15 7.88
C LEU A 9 -5.19 2.33 6.93
N ALA A 10 -5.00 2.07 5.64
CA ALA A 10 -5.18 3.04 4.57
C ALA A 10 -6.06 2.47 3.46
N HIS A 11 -7.24 3.07 3.26
CA HIS A 11 -8.07 2.82 2.08
C HIS A 11 -7.51 3.62 0.90
N VAL A 12 -7.12 2.95 -0.16
CA VAL A 12 -6.47 3.58 -1.32
C VAL A 12 -7.52 4.08 -2.29
N THR A 13 -7.66 5.41 -2.35
CA THR A 13 -8.65 6.09 -3.19
C THR A 13 -7.95 7.18 -4.03
N GLY A 14 -8.53 8.38 -4.13
CA GLY A 14 -7.86 9.52 -4.76
C GLY A 14 -6.55 9.88 -4.05
N GLY A 15 -5.56 10.37 -4.80
CA GLY A 15 -4.20 10.60 -4.30
C GLY A 15 -3.29 9.37 -4.40
N GLY A 16 -3.87 8.19 -4.65
CA GLY A 16 -3.14 6.98 -4.97
C GLY A 16 -2.42 6.37 -3.77
N LEU A 17 -1.61 5.34 -4.02
CA LEU A 17 -1.09 4.46 -2.98
C LEU A 17 -0.20 5.18 -1.95
N ALA A 18 0.81 5.92 -2.41
CA ALA A 18 1.77 6.59 -1.52
C ALA A 18 1.10 7.59 -0.59
N GLU A 19 0.23 8.45 -1.12
CA GLU A 19 -0.41 9.50 -0.35
C GLU A 19 -1.36 8.92 0.71
N ASN A 20 -2.12 7.88 0.35
CA ASN A 20 -3.03 7.23 1.30
C ASN A 20 -2.26 6.50 2.41
N VAL A 21 -1.15 5.84 2.08
CA VAL A 21 -0.34 5.07 3.06
C VAL A 21 0.40 5.98 4.04
N ILE A 22 1.02 7.08 3.62
CA ILE A 22 1.76 7.95 4.55
C ILE A 22 0.85 8.68 5.55
N ARG A 23 -0.44 8.84 5.23
CA ARG A 23 -1.44 9.47 6.12
C ARG A 23 -1.76 8.64 7.36
N MET A 24 -1.62 7.31 7.29
CA MET A 24 -1.80 6.47 8.48
C MET A 24 -0.56 6.45 9.39
N LEU A 25 0.58 7.00 8.95
CA LEU A 25 1.85 6.97 9.68
C LEU A 25 2.14 8.30 10.39
N LYS A 26 2.82 8.21 11.54
CA LYS A 26 3.40 9.40 12.22
C LYS A 26 4.45 10.09 11.33
N GLN A 27 4.67 11.39 11.53
CA GLN A 27 5.49 12.23 10.65
C GLN A 27 6.94 11.74 10.51
N GLU A 28 7.50 11.15 11.56
CA GLU A 28 8.84 10.59 11.59
C GLU A 28 8.99 9.25 10.83
N HIS A 29 7.87 8.66 10.39
CA HIS A 29 7.86 7.40 9.64
C HIS A 29 7.49 7.62 8.17
N GLY A 30 8.08 6.80 7.31
CA GLY A 30 7.75 6.64 5.90
C GLY A 30 7.54 5.16 5.54
N VAL A 31 7.41 4.88 4.25
CA VAL A 31 7.29 3.53 3.71
C VAL A 31 8.24 3.27 2.56
N ARG A 32 8.69 2.02 2.47
CA ARG A 32 9.36 1.46 1.29
C ARG A 32 8.43 0.39 0.72
N ILE A 33 7.95 0.61 -0.51
CA ILE A 33 6.96 -0.23 -1.18
C ILE A 33 7.66 -1.00 -2.29
N ASP A 34 7.58 -2.32 -2.24
CA ASP A 34 8.09 -3.21 -3.29
C ASP A 34 7.06 -3.30 -4.43
N ARG A 35 7.39 -2.74 -5.60
CA ARG A 35 6.49 -2.81 -6.78
C ARG A 35 6.37 -4.21 -7.35
N GLY A 36 7.34 -5.09 -7.08
CA GLY A 36 7.32 -6.48 -7.49
C GLY A 36 6.41 -7.36 -6.63
N ALA A 37 5.88 -6.83 -5.51
CA ALA A 37 5.05 -7.61 -4.60
C ALA A 37 3.66 -7.96 -5.15
N TRP A 38 3.19 -7.26 -6.20
CA TRP A 38 1.94 -7.58 -6.86
C TRP A 38 1.99 -7.31 -8.36
N GLN A 39 1.16 -8.04 -9.09
CA GLN A 39 0.91 -7.75 -10.49
C GLN A 39 -0.16 -6.68 -10.60
N ARG A 40 0.16 -5.55 -11.25
CA ARG A 40 -0.82 -4.53 -11.60
C ARG A 40 -1.89 -5.15 -12.53
N PRO A 41 -3.19 -5.00 -12.24
CA PRO A 41 -4.24 -5.52 -13.12
C PRO A 41 -4.19 -4.89 -14.52
N GLU A 42 -4.39 -5.70 -15.56
CA GLU A 42 -4.23 -5.31 -16.98
C GLU A 42 -5.10 -4.11 -17.40
N ILE A 43 -6.23 -3.89 -16.73
CA ILE A 43 -7.09 -2.73 -16.98
C ILE A 43 -6.34 -1.40 -16.76
N PHE A 44 -5.39 -1.35 -15.84
CA PHE A 44 -4.57 -0.17 -15.61
C PHE A 44 -3.50 0.01 -16.69
N ASP A 45 -2.98 -1.07 -17.27
CA ASP A 45 -2.06 -1.00 -18.41
C ASP A 45 -2.79 -0.46 -19.65
N TRP A 46 -3.99 -0.98 -19.90
CA TRP A 46 -4.87 -0.48 -20.95
C TRP A 46 -5.21 1.00 -20.73
N LEU A 47 -5.65 1.37 -19.52
CA LEU A 47 -6.02 2.74 -19.19
C LEU A 47 -4.85 3.71 -19.36
N GLN A 48 -3.66 3.30 -18.91
CA GLN A 48 -2.45 4.09 -19.06
C GLN A 48 -2.13 4.37 -20.54
N ARG A 49 -2.22 3.33 -21.38
CA ARG A 49 -1.94 3.43 -22.81
C ARG A 49 -2.98 4.28 -23.54
N GLU A 50 -4.27 3.97 -23.39
CA GLU A 50 -5.33 4.68 -24.10
C GLU A 50 -5.50 6.13 -23.64
N GLY A 51 -5.25 6.40 -22.35
CA GLY A 51 -5.30 7.75 -21.79
C GLY A 51 -4.02 8.56 -21.96
N ASN A 52 -2.95 7.98 -22.52
CA ASN A 52 -1.61 8.56 -22.58
C ASN A 52 -1.14 9.10 -21.20
N ILE A 53 -1.37 8.31 -20.15
CA ILE A 53 -1.13 8.71 -18.76
C ILE A 53 0.30 8.35 -18.37
N SER A 54 1.01 9.30 -17.74
CA SER A 54 2.34 9.00 -17.20
C SER A 54 2.27 7.98 -16.06
N ASP A 55 3.31 7.19 -15.89
CA ASP A 55 3.40 6.21 -14.81
C ASP A 55 3.30 6.85 -13.40
N VAL A 56 3.84 8.07 -13.25
CA VAL A 56 3.69 8.86 -12.02
C VAL A 56 2.23 9.22 -11.77
N GLU A 57 1.52 9.68 -12.80
CA GLU A 57 0.11 10.06 -12.69
C GLU A 57 -0.77 8.83 -12.41
N MET A 58 -0.47 7.68 -13.03
CA MET A 58 -1.17 6.43 -12.73
C MET A 58 -1.15 6.11 -11.23
N ARG A 59 0.02 6.24 -10.59
CA ARG A 59 0.18 5.98 -9.15
C ARG A 59 -0.44 7.02 -8.22
N ARG A 60 -0.68 8.24 -8.70
CA ARG A 60 -1.29 9.34 -7.92
C ARG A 60 -2.81 9.37 -8.05
N THR A 61 -3.34 8.77 -9.11
CA THR A 61 -4.78 8.87 -9.42
C THR A 61 -5.49 7.56 -9.20
N PHE A 62 -4.84 6.42 -9.44
CA PHE A 62 -5.44 5.10 -9.32
C PHE A 62 -4.80 4.27 -8.20
N ASN A 63 -5.55 3.27 -7.75
CA ASN A 63 -5.09 2.31 -6.75
C ASN A 63 -4.13 1.24 -7.31
N CYS A 64 -4.08 1.09 -8.65
CA CYS A 64 -3.22 0.15 -9.36
C CYS A 64 -3.30 -1.29 -8.85
N GLY A 65 -4.46 -1.72 -8.35
CA GLY A 65 -4.72 -3.06 -7.81
C GLY A 65 -4.68 -3.18 -6.29
N ILE A 66 -4.27 -2.13 -5.56
CA ILE A 66 -4.21 -2.16 -4.09
C ILE A 66 -5.36 -1.35 -3.50
N GLY A 67 -6.42 -2.01 -3.04
CA GLY A 67 -7.56 -1.31 -2.44
C GLY A 67 -7.34 -0.86 -0.99
N MET A 68 -6.59 -1.64 -0.20
CA MET A 68 -6.38 -1.41 1.23
C MET A 68 -4.96 -1.79 1.61
N VAL A 69 -4.35 -1.04 2.53
CA VAL A 69 -3.05 -1.34 3.13
C VAL A 69 -3.20 -1.37 4.65
N ALA A 70 -2.57 -2.34 5.30
CA ALA A 70 -2.49 -2.44 6.75
C ALA A 70 -1.03 -2.33 7.20
N ALA A 71 -0.76 -1.47 8.18
CA ALA A 71 0.49 -1.50 8.93
C ALA A 71 0.34 -2.48 10.10
N VAL A 72 1.25 -3.45 10.16
CA VAL A 72 1.24 -4.53 11.16
C VAL A 72 2.63 -4.66 11.75
N SER A 73 2.70 -4.74 13.07
CA SER A 73 3.93 -5.06 13.80
C SER A 73 4.58 -6.33 13.25
N LYS A 74 5.89 -6.29 12.97
CA LYS A 74 6.64 -7.39 12.33
C LYS A 74 6.41 -8.77 12.98
N ALA A 75 6.28 -8.81 14.30
CA ALA A 75 6.02 -10.04 15.05
C ALA A 75 4.63 -10.66 14.81
N LYS A 76 3.66 -9.87 14.31
CA LYS A 76 2.26 -10.26 14.13
C LYS A 76 1.85 -10.42 12.65
N VAL A 77 2.77 -10.22 11.70
CA VAL A 77 2.48 -10.30 10.25
C VAL A 77 1.84 -11.63 9.86
N ARG A 78 2.38 -12.75 10.35
CA ARG A 78 1.82 -14.08 10.09
C ARG A 78 0.39 -14.21 10.61
N GLU A 79 0.14 -13.81 11.85
CA GLU A 79 -1.18 -13.88 12.47
C GLU A 79 -2.19 -13.03 11.70
N ALA A 80 -1.81 -11.80 11.33
CA ALA A 80 -2.65 -10.91 10.54
C ALA A 80 -2.99 -11.53 9.18
N ARG A 81 -2.01 -12.08 8.47
CA ARG A 81 -2.20 -12.72 7.17
C ARG A 81 -3.14 -13.92 7.26
N ASP A 82 -2.94 -14.77 8.27
CA ASP A 82 -3.75 -15.97 8.46
C ASP A 82 -5.22 -15.60 8.73
N ARG A 83 -5.47 -14.56 9.54
CA ARG A 83 -6.84 -14.06 9.81
C ARG A 83 -7.49 -13.41 8.59
N ILE A 84 -6.77 -12.56 7.86
CA ILE A 84 -7.28 -11.91 6.65
C ILE A 84 -7.63 -12.95 5.58
N THR A 85 -6.76 -13.95 5.40
CA THR A 85 -7.00 -15.07 4.48
C THR A 85 -8.18 -15.93 4.93
N ALA A 86 -8.33 -16.21 6.23
CA ALA A 86 -9.47 -16.95 6.77
C ALA A 86 -10.82 -16.21 6.56
N ALA A 87 -10.79 -14.89 6.43
CA ALA A 87 -11.96 -14.08 6.06
C ALA A 87 -12.25 -14.10 4.54
N GLY A 88 -11.48 -14.84 3.73
CA GLY A 88 -11.66 -14.94 2.29
C GLY A 88 -11.07 -13.76 1.51
N ILE A 89 -10.20 -12.97 2.13
CA ILE A 89 -9.56 -11.80 1.51
C ILE A 89 -8.13 -12.15 1.14
N GLU A 90 -7.74 -11.90 -0.11
CA GLU A 90 -6.36 -12.04 -0.56
C GLU A 90 -5.48 -10.94 0.06
N CYS A 91 -4.32 -11.32 0.58
CA CYS A 91 -3.35 -10.38 1.12
C CYS A 91 -1.92 -10.87 0.94
N PHE A 92 -0.99 -9.92 0.89
CA PHE A 92 0.43 -10.16 0.72
C PHE A 92 1.22 -9.04 1.40
N GLU A 93 2.49 -9.31 1.69
CA GLU A 93 3.43 -8.31 2.18
C GLU A 93 3.93 -7.48 1.00
N MET A 94 3.81 -6.15 1.09
CA MET A 94 4.13 -5.25 -0.03
C MET A 94 5.23 -4.22 0.29
N GLY A 95 5.86 -4.33 1.45
CA GLY A 95 6.85 -3.37 1.90
C GLY A 95 6.97 -3.29 3.41
N GLU A 96 7.59 -2.21 3.87
CA GLU A 96 7.85 -1.97 5.30
C GLU A 96 7.77 -0.49 5.66
N VAL A 97 7.49 -0.23 6.94
CA VAL A 97 7.59 1.10 7.53
C VAL A 97 9.05 1.38 7.86
N VAL A 98 9.55 2.54 7.45
CA VAL A 98 10.93 3.00 7.64
C VAL A 98 10.95 4.35 8.35
N GLN A 99 12.12 4.80 8.80
CA GLN A 99 12.29 6.20 9.20
C GLN A 99 12.18 7.11 7.97
N ALA A 100 11.49 8.24 8.12
CA ALA A 100 11.38 9.23 7.06
C ALA A 100 12.74 9.86 6.75
N ASP A 101 13.00 10.17 5.48
CA ASP A 101 14.28 10.70 4.99
C ASP A 101 14.04 12.00 4.23
N ASN A 102 14.55 13.13 4.76
CA ASN A 102 14.57 14.43 4.10
C ASN A 102 13.24 14.91 3.47
N GLY A 103 12.11 14.58 4.10
CA GLY A 103 10.77 14.95 3.63
C GLY A 103 10.14 13.98 2.62
N GLU A 104 10.91 13.01 2.10
CA GLU A 104 10.37 11.91 1.31
C GLU A 104 9.89 10.79 2.25
N ARG A 105 8.57 10.57 2.28
CA ARG A 105 7.92 9.60 3.18
C ARG A 105 7.42 8.34 2.48
N ALA A 106 7.55 8.24 1.15
CA ALA A 106 7.19 7.05 0.39
C ALA A 106 8.20 6.82 -0.72
N LYS A 107 8.86 5.65 -0.71
CA LYS A 107 9.79 5.20 -1.73
C LYS A 107 9.24 3.93 -2.39
N PHE A 108 9.37 3.84 -3.71
CA PHE A 108 8.96 2.67 -4.49
C PHE A 108 10.21 1.98 -5.04
N ASP A 109 10.46 0.76 -4.61
CA ASP A 109 11.56 -0.09 -5.09
C ASP A 109 11.13 -0.93 -6.30
#